data_AF-A0A9P7RA85-F1
#
_entry.id   AF-A0A9P7RA85-F1
#
_cell.length_a   1.000
_cell.length_b   1.000
_cell.length_c   1.000
_cell.angle_alpha   90.00
_cell.angle_beta   90.00
_cell.angle_gamma   90.00
#
_symmetry.space_group_name_H-M   'P 1'
#
loop_
_entity.id
_entity.type
_entity.pdbx_description
1 polymer ?
#
loop_
_entity_poly.entity_id
_entity_poly.type
_entity_poly.pdbx_seq_one_letter_code
_entity_poly.pdbx_strand_id
1 'polypeptide(L)'
;MDNWQSTMRKHVAVHPEYSYVTPWEGQETADIVYDDRSGVLTKILIEKGYLERTKWIGKKPQYLIEVKTTPGDASRPFFVSKYQYNRMRSYTDASTSPGGTCTVYMLLRVFNLTASDIDFNVYMDPYALQQDGTLVFTEHTWQVVPVQGNRAA
;
A
#
# COMPACT_ATOMS: atom_id res chain seq x y z
N MET A 1 17.81 -0.95 6.04
CA MET A 1 16.51 -1.52 6.46
C MET A 1 15.50 -0.43 6.81
N ASP A 2 15.95 0.72 7.30
CA ASP A 2 15.19 1.81 7.93
C ASP A 2 13.88 2.25 7.24
N ASN A 3 13.79 2.11 5.92
CA ASN A 3 12.57 2.43 5.17
C ASN A 3 11.46 1.39 5.33
N TRP A 4 11.77 0.12 5.59
CA TRP A 4 10.77 -0.91 5.87
C TRP A 4 10.21 -0.68 7.28
N GLN A 5 8.99 -0.19 7.45
CA GLN A 5 8.41 0.18 8.75
C GLN A 5 7.18 -0.67 9.10
N SER A 6 7.13 -1.89 8.57
CA SER A 6 6.06 -2.85 8.81
C SER A 6 6.28 -3.67 10.08
N THR A 7 5.20 -3.90 10.82
CA THR A 7 5.13 -4.88 11.91
C THR A 7 5.40 -6.31 11.42
N MET A 8 5.34 -6.57 10.11
CA MET A 8 5.71 -7.87 9.52
C MET A 8 7.17 -8.26 9.73
N ARG A 9 8.06 -7.31 10.05
CA ARG A 9 9.47 -7.60 10.39
C ARG A 9 9.61 -8.68 11.47
N LYS A 10 8.69 -8.72 12.45
CA LYS A 10 8.72 -9.70 13.54
C LYS A 10 8.60 -11.16 13.07
N HIS A 11 8.06 -11.39 11.88
CA HIS A 11 7.87 -12.73 11.32
C HIS A 11 9.06 -13.21 10.49
N VAL A 12 9.95 -12.31 10.07
CA VAL A 12 11.01 -12.65 9.10
C VAL A 12 12.29 -13.15 9.77
N ALA A 13 12.53 -12.77 11.03
CA ALA A 13 13.71 -13.17 11.80
C ALA A 13 13.85 -14.70 12.01
N VAL A 14 12.80 -15.48 11.76
CA VAL A 14 12.84 -16.95 11.80
C VAL A 14 13.70 -17.55 10.68
N HIS A 15 13.89 -16.82 9.57
CA HIS A 15 14.73 -17.26 8.47
C HIS A 15 16.19 -16.90 8.76
N PRO A 16 17.15 -17.85 8.70
CA PRO A 16 18.53 -17.63 9.14
C PRO A 16 19.21 -16.42 8.47
N GLU A 17 18.97 -16.23 7.17
CA GLU A 17 19.51 -15.10 6.39
C GLU A 17 19.03 -13.74 6.90
N TYR A 18 17.83 -13.67 7.48
CA TYR A 18 17.21 -12.44 7.96
C TYR A 18 17.13 -12.37 9.49
N SER A 19 17.88 -13.22 10.19
CA SER A 19 17.91 -13.26 11.66
C SER A 19 18.36 -11.94 12.30
N TYR A 20 19.05 -11.07 11.54
CA TYR A 20 19.44 -9.73 11.96
C TYR A 20 18.30 -8.70 11.96
N VAL A 21 17.13 -9.04 11.39
CA VAL A 21 16.00 -8.11 11.29
C VAL A 21 15.27 -8.00 12.62
N THR A 22 15.26 -6.79 13.19
CA THR A 22 14.51 -6.52 14.41
C THR A 22 13.06 -6.11 14.11
N PRO A 23 12.10 -6.40 15.02
CA PRO A 23 10.75 -5.88 14.93
C PRO A 23 10.71 -4.35 14.77
N TRP A 24 9.66 -3.85 14.13
CA TRP A 24 9.35 -2.43 14.12
C TRP A 24 8.49 -2.07 15.33
N GLU A 25 8.99 -1.15 16.16
CA GLU A 25 8.33 -0.71 17.40
C GLU A 25 7.61 0.65 17.24
N GLY A 26 7.75 1.29 16.07
CA GLY A 26 7.08 2.55 15.77
C GLY A 26 5.62 2.37 15.34
N GLN A 27 4.92 3.50 15.16
CA GLN A 27 3.60 3.46 14.54
C GLN A 27 3.74 3.13 13.05
N GLU A 28 3.16 2.01 12.63
CA GLU A 28 3.13 1.62 11.21
C GLU A 28 2.19 2.55 10.43
N THR A 29 2.75 3.26 9.45
CA THR A 29 1.98 4.13 8.54
C THR A 29 1.80 3.52 7.16
N ALA A 30 2.75 2.71 6.73
CA ALA A 30 2.80 1.90 5.52
C ALA A 30 3.90 0.85 5.70
N ASP A 31 3.92 -0.19 4.87
CA ASP A 31 4.98 -1.19 4.94
C ASP A 31 6.36 -0.58 4.67
N ILE A 32 6.49 0.27 3.66
CA ILE A 32 7.73 0.97 3.35
C ILE A 32 7.48 2.48 3.28
N VAL A 33 8.25 3.25 4.04
CA VAL A 33 8.29 4.71 4.00
C VAL A 33 9.59 5.13 3.34
N TYR A 34 9.51 5.68 2.13
CA TYR A 34 10.68 6.03 1.33
C TYR A 34 10.71 7.52 1.02
N ASP A 35 11.64 8.25 1.61
CA ASP A 35 11.88 9.65 1.29
C ASP A 35 12.79 9.76 0.04
N ASP A 36 12.20 10.08 -1.11
CA ASP A 36 12.89 10.13 -2.40
C ASP A 36 13.68 11.43 -2.60
N ARG A 37 14.60 11.72 -1.67
CA ARG A 37 15.41 12.95 -1.63
C ARG A 37 16.22 13.19 -2.91
N SER A 38 16.59 12.14 -3.61
CA SER A 38 17.32 12.21 -4.89
C SER A 38 16.39 12.22 -6.10
N GLY A 39 15.11 11.87 -5.97
CA GLY A 39 14.13 11.77 -7.06
C GLY A 39 14.34 10.54 -7.94
N VAL A 40 15.09 9.54 -7.46
CA VAL A 40 15.47 8.36 -8.25
C VAL A 40 14.25 7.46 -8.44
N LEU A 41 13.46 7.23 -7.39
CA LEU A 41 12.26 6.41 -7.49
C LEU A 41 11.22 7.09 -8.38
N THR A 42 11.00 8.39 -8.22
CA THR A 42 10.10 9.17 -9.08
C THR A 42 10.53 9.10 -10.54
N LYS A 43 11.83 9.22 -10.84
CA LYS A 43 12.33 9.09 -12.21
C LYS A 43 12.03 7.71 -12.79
N ILE A 44 12.28 6.63 -12.04
CA ILE A 44 11.98 5.26 -12.47
C ILE A 44 10.48 5.09 -12.75
N LEU A 45 9.62 5.59 -11.85
CA LEU A 45 8.17 5.49 -12.02
C LEU A 45 7.67 6.25 -13.24
N ILE A 46 8.26 7.40 -13.57
CA ILE A 46 7.99 8.13 -14.82
C ILE A 46 8.44 7.31 -16.03
N GLU A 47 9.65 6.77 -16.02
CA GLU A 47 10.22 5.99 -17.14
C GLU A 47 9.44 4.70 -17.41
N LYS A 48 8.85 4.11 -16.37
CA LYS A 48 7.98 2.93 -16.48
C LYS A 48 6.52 3.28 -16.80
N GLY A 49 6.16 4.56 -16.90
CA GLY A 49 4.82 5.01 -17.26
C GLY A 49 3.80 5.02 -16.13
N TYR A 50 4.22 4.79 -14.87
CA TYR A 50 3.33 4.85 -13.70
C TYR A 50 3.01 6.29 -13.28
N LEU A 51 3.87 7.25 -13.64
CA LEU A 51 3.69 8.66 -13.34
C LEU A 51 3.80 9.52 -14.61
N GLU A 52 2.90 10.48 -14.74
CA GLU A 52 2.91 11.44 -15.84
C GLU A 52 4.13 12.37 -15.75
N ARG A 53 4.98 12.36 -16.79
CA ARG A 53 6.25 13.10 -16.81
C ARG A 53 6.08 14.59 -16.54
N THR A 54 5.14 15.24 -17.23
CA THR A 54 4.85 16.69 -17.13
C THR A 54 4.51 17.11 -15.70
N LYS A 55 3.83 16.24 -14.94
CA LYS A 55 3.36 16.48 -13.57
C LYS A 55 4.42 16.19 -12.50
N TRP A 56 5.30 15.22 -12.75
CA TRP A 56 6.19 14.64 -11.73
C TRP A 56 7.68 14.90 -11.95
N ILE A 57 8.11 15.41 -13.10
CA ILE A 57 9.51 15.68 -13.37
C ILE A 57 10.12 16.63 -12.32
N GLY A 58 11.27 16.24 -11.77
CA GLY A 58 11.99 17.00 -10.74
C GLY A 58 11.36 16.94 -9.34
N LYS A 59 10.19 16.31 -9.16
CA LYS A 59 9.60 16.11 -7.83
C LYS A 59 10.35 15.03 -7.06
N LYS A 60 10.33 15.19 -5.74
CA LYS A 60 11.04 14.37 -4.75
C LYS A 60 10.10 14.07 -3.58
N PRO A 61 9.04 13.29 -3.81
CA PRO A 61 8.04 13.04 -2.79
C PRO A 61 8.53 12.01 -1.77
N GLN A 62 7.84 11.95 -0.64
CA GLN A 62 7.86 10.78 0.22
C GLN A 62 6.85 9.77 -0.31
N TYR A 63 7.26 8.52 -0.49
CA TYR A 63 6.37 7.42 -0.85
C TYR A 63 5.99 6.62 0.39
N LEU A 64 4.68 6.42 0.57
CA LEU A 64 4.10 5.46 1.50
C LEU A 64 3.69 4.25 0.67
N ILE A 65 4.47 3.18 0.74
CA ILE A 65 4.30 1.99 -0.10
C ILE A 65 3.70 0.87 0.75
N GLU A 66 2.50 0.45 0.38
CA GLU A 66 1.79 -0.67 0.98
C GLU A 66 1.95 -1.90 0.08
N VAL A 67 2.39 -3.03 0.65
CA VAL A 67 2.65 -4.26 -0.11
C VAL A 67 1.58 -5.29 0.18
N LYS A 68 0.91 -5.79 -0.86
CA LYS A 68 -0.11 -6.85 -0.75
C LYS A 68 0.29 -8.06 -1.57
N THR A 69 0.16 -9.24 -0.98
CA THR A 69 0.52 -10.50 -1.63
C THR A 69 -0.69 -11.36 -1.91
N THR A 70 -0.76 -11.99 -3.09
CA THR A 70 -1.77 -13.03 -3.39
C THR A 70 -1.11 -14.32 -3.91
N PRO A 71 -1.56 -15.51 -3.45
CA PRO A 71 -1.02 -16.78 -3.96
C PRO A 71 -1.23 -16.97 -5.47
N GLY A 72 -2.43 -16.64 -5.97
CA GLY A 72 -2.77 -16.71 -7.39
C GLY A 72 -2.62 -15.39 -8.13
N ASP A 73 -3.18 -15.33 -9.33
CA ASP A 73 -3.03 -14.23 -10.28
C ASP A 73 -3.68 -12.90 -9.87
N ALA A 74 -3.48 -11.88 -10.71
CA ALA A 74 -3.97 -10.52 -10.53
C ALA A 74 -5.51 -10.37 -10.53
N SER A 75 -6.28 -11.36 -10.98
CA SER A 75 -7.75 -11.30 -10.95
C SER A 75 -8.31 -11.53 -9.54
N ARG A 76 -7.56 -12.19 -8.66
CA ARG A 76 -8.00 -12.41 -7.27
C ARG A 76 -8.10 -11.08 -6.52
N PRO A 77 -9.12 -10.87 -5.67
CA PRO A 77 -9.13 -9.71 -4.79
C PRO A 77 -7.99 -9.81 -3.77
N PHE A 78 -7.53 -8.65 -3.32
CA PHE A 78 -6.60 -8.50 -2.19
C PHE A 78 -7.20 -7.52 -1.20
N PHE A 79 -6.75 -7.60 0.05
CA PHE A 79 -7.40 -6.91 1.16
C PHE A 79 -6.53 -5.77 1.68
N VAL A 80 -7.17 -4.64 1.96
CA VAL A 80 -6.59 -3.50 2.68
C VAL A 80 -7.44 -3.25 3.92
N SER A 81 -6.83 -2.79 5.00
CA SER A 81 -7.58 -2.42 6.20
C SER A 81 -8.33 -1.09 6.00
N LYS A 82 -9.38 -0.84 6.79
CA LYS A 82 -10.06 0.46 6.81
C LYS A 82 -9.10 1.62 7.09
N TYR A 83 -8.07 1.36 7.91
CA TYR A 83 -7.04 2.35 8.22
C TYR A 83 -6.18 2.70 7.00
N GLN A 84 -5.74 1.68 6.25
CA GLN A 84 -4.97 1.85 5.01
C GLN A 84 -5.81 2.58 3.94
N TYR A 85 -7.08 2.21 3.80
CA TYR A 85 -8.03 2.91 2.93
C TYR A 85 -8.17 4.40 3.27
N ASN A 86 -8.38 4.72 4.56
CA ASN A 86 -8.48 6.11 4.99
C ASN A 86 -7.19 6.90 4.71
N ARG A 87 -6.01 6.26 4.83
CA ARG A 87 -4.73 6.89 4.47
C ARG A 87 -4.63 7.17 2.97
N MET A 88 -5.00 6.22 2.12
CA MET A 88 -5.03 6.43 0.66
C MET A 88 -5.85 7.67 0.32
N ARG A 89 -7.03 7.82 0.94
CA ARG A 89 -7.89 8.99 0.79
C ARG A 89 -7.24 10.30 1.28
N SER A 90 -6.50 10.28 2.38
CA SER A 90 -5.84 11.47 2.92
C SER A 90 -4.67 11.98 2.09
N TYR A 91 -4.06 11.13 1.26
CA TYR A 91 -2.88 11.45 0.43
C TYR A 91 -3.18 11.48 -1.08
N THR A 92 -4.45 11.48 -1.47
CA THR A 92 -4.87 11.63 -2.86
C THR A 92 -4.42 12.99 -3.42
N ASP A 93 -4.14 13.05 -4.72
CA ASP A 93 -3.80 14.27 -5.46
C ASP A 93 -2.52 15.01 -5.00
N ALA A 94 -1.62 14.34 -4.29
CA ALA A 94 -0.40 14.90 -3.69
C ALA A 94 0.48 15.75 -4.64
N SER A 95 0.35 15.55 -5.95
CA SER A 95 0.97 16.37 -6.98
C SER A 95 0.61 17.87 -6.97
N THR A 96 -0.51 18.26 -6.33
CA THR A 96 -1.04 19.64 -6.32
C THR A 96 -0.79 20.37 -5.01
N SER A 97 -0.26 19.71 -3.98
CA SER A 97 -0.08 20.28 -2.64
C SER A 97 0.89 21.48 -2.66
N PRO A 98 0.41 22.72 -2.45
CA PRO A 98 1.26 23.90 -2.36
C PRO A 98 1.86 23.97 -0.95
N GLY A 99 3.19 24.02 -0.83
CA GLY A 99 3.82 24.45 0.43
C GLY A 99 4.58 23.41 1.27
N GLY A 100 4.93 22.24 0.74
CA GLY A 100 6.06 21.47 1.28
C GLY A 100 5.71 20.27 2.16
N THR A 101 5.20 19.22 1.52
CA THR A 101 5.80 17.86 1.44
C THR A 101 4.86 17.07 0.54
N CYS A 102 5.33 16.64 -0.63
CA CYS A 102 4.55 15.80 -1.52
C CYS A 102 4.62 14.36 -0.99
N THR A 103 3.55 13.84 -0.40
CA THR A 103 3.50 12.45 0.08
C THR A 103 2.57 11.64 -0.81
N VAL A 104 3.07 10.58 -1.42
CA VAL A 104 2.33 9.74 -2.38
C VAL A 104 2.07 8.39 -1.77
N TYR A 105 0.81 7.97 -1.74
CA TYR A 105 0.45 6.60 -1.38
C TYR A 105 0.56 5.71 -2.62
N MET A 106 1.26 4.59 -2.48
CA MET A 106 1.49 3.59 -3.53
C MET A 106 1.05 2.23 -2.99
N LEU A 107 0.29 1.48 -3.78
CA LEU A 107 -0.01 0.09 -3.49
C LEU A 107 0.77 -0.82 -4.46
N LEU A 108 1.65 -1.64 -3.92
CA LEU A 108 2.39 -2.66 -4.65
C LEU A 108 1.73 -4.02 -4.40
N ARG A 109 1.14 -4.60 -5.43
CA ARG A 109 0.61 -5.96 -5.35
C ARG A 109 1.61 -6.93 -5.95
N VAL A 110 2.07 -7.90 -5.17
CA VAL A 110 2.85 -9.03 -5.65
C VAL A 110 1.93 -10.25 -5.72
N PHE A 111 1.88 -10.93 -6.85
CA PHE A 111 0.95 -12.04 -7.09
C PHE A 111 1.66 -13.24 -7.73
N ASN A 112 0.94 -14.34 -7.92
CA ASN A 112 1.50 -15.62 -8.39
C ASN A 112 2.57 -16.22 -7.47
N LEU A 113 2.47 -16.01 -6.16
CA LEU A 113 3.48 -16.51 -5.20
C LEU A 113 3.62 -18.03 -5.14
N THR A 114 2.63 -18.78 -5.63
CA THR A 114 2.70 -20.25 -5.73
C THR A 114 3.05 -20.74 -7.13
N ALA A 115 3.27 -19.84 -8.10
CA ALA A 115 3.72 -20.18 -9.44
C ALA A 115 5.25 -20.00 -9.56
N SER A 116 5.82 -20.46 -10.68
CA SER A 116 7.24 -20.23 -10.99
C SER A 116 7.54 -18.76 -11.32
N ASP A 117 6.54 -18.04 -11.86
CA ASP A 117 6.70 -16.69 -12.37
C ASP A 117 5.93 -15.71 -11.48
N ILE A 118 6.63 -15.18 -10.47
CA ILE A 118 6.13 -14.10 -9.60
C ILE A 118 6.05 -12.81 -10.41
N ASP A 119 4.95 -12.07 -10.24
CA ASP A 119 4.73 -10.80 -10.95
C ASP A 119 4.13 -9.75 -9.99
N PHE A 120 4.09 -8.49 -10.42
CA PHE A 120 3.60 -7.39 -9.59
C PHE A 120 2.90 -6.29 -10.38
N ASN A 121 1.96 -5.62 -9.70
CA ASN A 121 1.31 -4.39 -10.16
C ASN A 121 1.62 -3.25 -9.21
N VAL A 122 1.77 -2.05 -9.76
CA VAL A 122 1.92 -0.80 -9.02
C VAL A 122 0.69 0.06 -9.26
N TYR A 123 0.03 0.47 -8.18
CA TYR A 123 -1.11 1.37 -8.21
C TYR A 123 -0.70 2.68 -7.53
N MET A 124 -0.46 3.70 -8.36
CA MET A 124 -0.17 5.06 -7.89
C MET A 124 -1.47 5.75 -7.52
N ASP A 125 -1.52 6.38 -6.34
CA ASP A 125 -2.72 7.05 -5.83
C ASP A 125 -3.98 6.16 -5.90
N PRO A 126 -4.04 5.08 -5.09
CA PRO A 126 -5.13 4.11 -5.17
C PRO A 126 -6.52 4.71 -4.97
N TYR A 127 -6.62 5.86 -4.28
CA TYR A 127 -7.90 6.54 -4.07
C TYR A 127 -8.34 7.30 -5.32
N ALA A 128 -7.44 8.00 -6.02
CA ALA A 128 -7.74 8.59 -7.33
C ALA A 128 -8.17 7.51 -8.35
N LEU A 129 -7.48 6.36 -8.36
CA LEU A 129 -7.85 5.21 -9.19
C LEU A 129 -9.22 4.61 -8.83
N GLN A 130 -9.69 4.79 -7.58
CA GLN A 130 -11.07 4.44 -7.25
C GLN A 130 -12.06 5.46 -7.81
N GLN A 131 -11.72 6.75 -7.74
CA GLN A 131 -12.59 7.83 -8.22
C GLN A 131 -12.79 7.79 -9.75
N ASP A 132 -11.77 7.36 -10.51
CA ASP A 132 -11.87 7.18 -11.96
C ASP A 132 -12.43 5.81 -12.40
N GLY A 133 -12.65 4.90 -11.45
CA GLY A 133 -13.22 3.57 -11.69
C GLY A 133 -12.22 2.47 -12.07
N THR A 134 -10.92 2.75 -12.07
CA THR A 134 -9.85 1.76 -12.31
C THR A 134 -9.76 0.71 -11.18
N LEU A 135 -10.01 1.12 -9.93
CA LEU A 135 -10.07 0.24 -8.76
C LEU A 135 -11.46 0.25 -8.11
N VAL A 136 -11.87 -0.90 -7.60
CA VAL A 136 -13.11 -1.04 -6.82
C VAL A 136 -12.75 -1.45 -5.41
N PHE A 137 -13.11 -0.62 -4.43
CA PHE A 137 -12.99 -0.92 -3.01
C PHE A 137 -14.36 -1.31 -2.47
N THR A 138 -14.47 -2.53 -1.93
CA THR A 138 -15.69 -3.05 -1.32
C THR A 138 -15.54 -3.09 0.19
N GLU A 139 -16.39 -2.37 0.92
CA GLU A 139 -16.44 -2.50 2.36
C GLU A 139 -17.10 -3.82 2.75
N HIS A 140 -16.49 -4.57 3.67
CA HIS A 140 -17.18 -5.66 4.35
C HIS A 140 -18.11 -5.04 5.39
N THR A 141 -19.42 -5.16 5.17
CA THR A 141 -20.42 -4.62 6.09
C THR A 141 -20.55 -5.51 7.33
N TRP A 142 -20.69 -4.87 8.49
CA TRP A 142 -21.08 -5.55 9.71
C TRP A 142 -22.55 -5.92 9.62
N GLN A 143 -22.87 -7.21 9.74
CA GLN A 143 -24.24 -7.68 9.85
C GLN A 143 -24.58 -7.88 11.34
N VAL A 144 -25.57 -7.13 11.83
CA VAL A 144 -26.13 -7.32 13.18
C VAL A 144 -27.40 -8.14 13.05
N VAL A 145 -27.47 -9.26 13.77
CA VAL A 145 -28.71 -10.05 13.92
C VAL A 145 -29.10 -10.10 15.40
N PRO A 146 -30.38 -9.83 15.76
CA PRO A 146 -30.85 -10.00 17.12
C PRO A 146 -30.76 -11.47 17.54
N VAL A 147 -30.30 -11.73 18.76
CA VAL A 147 -30.51 -13.05 19.39
C VAL A 147 -32.01 -13.17 19.63
N GLN A 148 -32.67 -14.16 19.02
CA GLN A 148 -34.03 -14.52 19.45
C GLN A 148 -33.94 -14.95 20.91
N GLY A 149 -34.30 -14.02 21.81
CA GLY A 149 -34.43 -14.33 23.22
C GLY A 149 -35.59 -15.31 23.36
N ASN A 150 -35.29 -16.56 23.69
CA ASN A 150 -36.21 -17.32 24.51
C ASN A 150 -36.32 -16.56 25.83
N ARG A 151 -37.32 -15.68 25.94
CA ARG A 151 -37.92 -15.36 27.23
C ARG A 151 -38.46 -16.68 27.75
N ALA A 152 -37.66 -17.36 28.56
CA ALA A 152 -38.20 -18.32 29.52
C ALA A 152 -39.21 -17.56 30.39
N ALA A 153 -40.37 -18.19 30.55
CA ALA A 153 -41.57 -17.67 31.20
C ALA A 153 -41.32 -17.15 32.61
#